data_AF-A0A820NA25-F1
#
_entry.id   AF-A0A820NA25-F1
#
_cell.length_a   1.000
_cell.length_b   1.000
_cell.length_c   1.000
_cell.angle_alpha   90.00
_cell.angle_beta   90.00
_cell.angle_gamma   90.00
#
_symmetry.space_group_name_H-M   'P 1'
#
loop_
_entity.id
_entity.type
_entity.pdbx_description
1 polymer ?
#
loop_
_entity_poly.entity_id
_entity_poly.type
_entity_poly.pdbx_seq_one_letter_code
_entity_poly.pdbx_strand_id
1 'polypeptide(L)'
;WKFRFFLSKHKKALAKFLQCVHWDKEEEVKQALDLLQQWVTMDTEDALELLGPSYHHPKVRSYAVSRLRQAPDDDLLLYLLQLVQALRYERHDLINAEVVESVVDEQMSSNGVYENFANAMGQSESQSNDLTKSSIPE
;
A
#
# COMPACT_ATOMS: atom_id res chain seq x y z
N TRP A 1 -21.50 -5.15 -4.58
CA TRP A 1 -20.42 -6.15 -4.74
C TRP A 1 -20.58 -7.12 -5.93
N LYS A 2 -21.70 -7.86 -6.07
CA LYS A 2 -21.88 -8.90 -7.12
C LYS A 2 -21.71 -8.40 -8.58
N PHE A 3 -22.09 -7.16 -8.86
CA PHE A 3 -22.03 -6.55 -10.20
C PHE A 3 -20.79 -5.66 -10.44
N ARG A 4 -19.72 -5.85 -9.66
CA ARG A 4 -18.53 -4.96 -9.65
C ARG A 4 -17.92 -4.71 -11.04
N PHE A 5 -17.82 -5.74 -11.89
CA PHE A 5 -17.30 -5.62 -13.26
C PHE A 5 -18.25 -4.92 -14.24
N PHE A 6 -19.56 -4.92 -13.97
CA PHE A 6 -20.53 -4.19 -14.79
C PHE A 6 -20.53 -2.71 -14.41
N LEU A 7 -20.40 -2.42 -13.11
CA LEU A 7 -20.37 -1.05 -12.59
C LEU A 7 -19.09 -0.30 -12.97
N SER A 8 -17.98 -0.99 -13.28
CA SER A 8 -16.73 -0.35 -13.72
C SER A 8 -16.86 0.46 -15.02
N LYS A 9 -17.93 0.23 -15.79
CA LYS A 9 -18.28 1.01 -16.99
C LYS A 9 -19.09 2.28 -16.69
N HIS A 10 -19.54 2.46 -15.45
CA HIS A 10 -20.38 3.57 -15.03
C HIS A 10 -19.60 4.50 -14.08
N LYS A 11 -19.26 5.70 -14.56
CA LYS A 11 -18.49 6.71 -13.81
C LYS A 11 -19.08 6.99 -12.42
N LYS A 12 -20.39 7.30 -12.37
CA LYS A 12 -21.14 7.65 -11.15
C LYS A 12 -21.34 6.48 -10.17
N ALA A 13 -20.97 5.26 -10.54
CA ALA A 13 -21.10 4.11 -9.68
C ALA A 13 -19.89 3.91 -8.76
N LEU A 14 -18.76 4.58 -9.02
CA LEU A 14 -17.51 4.37 -8.29
C LEU A 14 -17.65 4.67 -6.79
N ALA A 15 -18.19 5.85 -6.45
CA ALA A 15 -18.38 6.29 -5.07
C ALA A 15 -19.23 5.27 -4.27
N LYS A 16 -20.34 4.80 -4.86
CA LYS A 16 -21.22 3.79 -4.26
C LYS A 16 -20.59 2.41 -4.19
N PHE A 17 -19.79 2.05 -5.19
CA PHE A 17 -19.05 0.80 -5.20
C PHE A 17 -18.06 0.77 -4.02
N LEU A 18 -17.27 1.82 -3.84
CA LEU A 18 -16.28 1.93 -2.76
C LEU A 18 -16.91 1.93 -1.35
N GLN A 19 -18.13 2.45 -1.21
CA GLN A 19 -18.90 2.36 0.05
C GLN A 19 -19.36 0.92 0.37
N CYS A 20 -19.47 0.06 -0.65
CA CYS A 20 -19.91 -1.33 -0.50
C CYS A 20 -18.74 -2.31 -0.32
N VAL A 21 -17.50 -1.84 -0.25
CA VAL A 21 -16.29 -2.66 -0.06
C VAL A 21 -16.03 -2.85 1.43
N HIS A 22 -15.77 -4.09 1.86
CA HIS A 22 -15.30 -4.38 3.21
C HIS A 22 -13.79 -4.15 3.28
N TRP A 23 -13.39 -2.97 3.78
CA TRP A 23 -11.98 -2.58 3.89
C TRP A 23 -11.18 -3.36 4.96
N ASP A 24 -11.87 -4.14 5.79
CA ASP A 24 -11.33 -5.09 6.77
C ASP A 24 -10.86 -6.41 6.14
N LYS A 25 -11.28 -6.72 4.90
CA LYS A 25 -10.93 -7.96 4.21
C LYS A 25 -9.93 -7.69 3.10
N GLU A 26 -8.70 -8.16 3.29
CA GLU A 26 -7.60 -7.96 2.35
C GLU A 26 -7.94 -8.42 0.91
N GLU A 27 -8.66 -9.53 0.74
CA GLU A 27 -9.08 -10.02 -0.57
C GLU A 27 -10.06 -9.05 -1.28
N GLU A 28 -11.03 -8.50 -0.55
CA GLU A 28 -11.98 -7.53 -1.12
C GLU A 28 -11.29 -6.20 -1.43
N VAL A 29 -10.36 -5.76 -0.56
CA VAL A 29 -9.54 -4.56 -0.77
C VAL A 29 -8.71 -4.71 -2.04
N LYS A 30 -7.97 -5.81 -2.19
CA LYS A 30 -7.13 -6.06 -3.37
C LYS A 30 -7.95 -6.00 -4.66
N GLN A 31 -9.09 -6.71 -4.70
CA GLN A 31 -9.99 -6.67 -5.85
C GLN A 31 -10.57 -5.28 -6.14
N ALA A 32 -10.91 -4.52 -5.10
CA ALA A 32 -11.42 -3.17 -5.25
C ALA A 32 -10.35 -2.23 -5.82
N LEU A 33 -9.10 -2.36 -5.39
CA LEU A 33 -7.97 -1.57 -5.90
C LEU A 33 -7.63 -1.92 -7.35
N ASP A 34 -7.64 -3.20 -7.71
CA ASP A 34 -7.44 -3.65 -9.10
C ASP A 34 -8.54 -3.08 -10.02
N LEU A 35 -9.79 -3.10 -9.56
CA LEU A 35 -10.92 -2.51 -10.30
C LEU A 35 -10.83 -0.98 -10.37
N LEU A 36 -10.33 -0.32 -9.34
CA LEU A 36 -10.16 1.14 -9.29
C LEU A 36 -9.22 1.62 -10.41
N GLN A 37 -8.14 0.87 -10.68
CA GLN A 37 -7.20 1.19 -11.76
C GLN A 37 -7.83 1.06 -13.16
N GLN A 38 -8.78 0.14 -13.31
CA GLN A 38 -9.48 -0.11 -14.58
C GLN A 38 -10.78 0.69 -14.70
N TRP A 39 -11.13 1.49 -13.69
CA TRP A 39 -12.40 2.19 -13.66
C TRP A 39 -12.43 3.29 -14.72
N VAL A 40 -13.60 3.46 -15.36
CA VAL A 40 -13.80 4.54 -16.33
C VAL A 40 -13.51 5.90 -15.68
N THR A 41 -12.93 6.80 -16.47
CA THR A 41 -12.49 8.13 -16.03
C THR A 41 -13.61 8.90 -15.32
N MET A 42 -13.46 9.11 -14.02
CA MET A 42 -14.42 9.87 -13.23
C MET A 42 -14.28 11.38 -13.44
N ASP A 43 -15.38 12.11 -13.23
CA ASP A 43 -15.45 13.57 -13.38
C ASP A 43 -14.90 14.26 -12.11
N THR A 44 -14.58 15.56 -12.21
CA THR A 44 -13.89 16.31 -11.14
C THR A 44 -14.73 16.37 -9.85
N GLU A 45 -16.05 16.55 -9.94
CA GLU A 45 -16.91 16.61 -8.75
C GLU A 45 -16.97 15.27 -8.00
N ASP A 46 -17.05 14.18 -8.75
CA ASP A 46 -17.04 12.84 -8.18
C ASP A 46 -15.69 12.54 -7.49
N ALA A 47 -14.58 13.04 -8.05
CA ALA A 47 -13.26 12.91 -7.43
C ALA A 47 -13.15 13.70 -6.11
N LEU A 48 -13.79 14.86 -6.01
CA LEU A 48 -13.89 15.62 -4.75
C LEU A 48 -14.66 14.85 -3.68
N GLU A 49 -15.73 14.13 -4.06
CA GLU A 49 -16.48 13.27 -3.13
C GLU A 49 -15.57 12.22 -2.48
N LEU A 50 -14.65 11.63 -3.26
CA LEU A 50 -13.68 10.64 -2.77
C LEU A 50 -12.65 11.20 -1.79
N LEU A 51 -12.51 12.53 -1.66
CA LEU A 51 -11.67 13.15 -0.63
C LEU A 51 -12.44 13.48 0.66
N GLY A 52 -13.76 13.26 0.66
CA GLY A 52 -14.62 13.48 1.82
C GLY A 52 -14.39 12.50 2.97
N PRO A 53 -15.11 12.70 4.09
CA PRO A 53 -14.93 11.92 5.32
C PRO A 53 -15.35 10.45 5.21
N SER A 54 -15.98 10.04 4.12
CA SER A 54 -16.40 8.64 3.93
C SER A 54 -15.27 7.75 3.41
N TYR A 55 -14.17 8.34 2.90
CA TYR A 55 -13.13 7.61 2.19
C TYR A 55 -11.75 7.86 2.83
N HIS A 56 -11.27 6.85 3.56
CA HIS A 56 -10.04 6.93 4.34
C HIS A 56 -8.88 6.16 3.72
N HIS A 57 -9.14 5.23 2.81
CA HIS A 57 -8.12 4.35 2.27
C HIS A 57 -7.10 5.14 1.40
N PRO A 58 -5.78 5.10 1.70
CA PRO A 58 -4.77 5.92 1.03
C PRO A 58 -4.81 5.82 -0.50
N LYS A 59 -4.91 4.59 -1.03
CA LYS A 59 -4.98 4.36 -2.49
C LYS A 59 -6.22 4.94 -3.17
N VAL A 60 -7.37 5.01 -2.47
CA VAL A 60 -8.59 5.65 -3.01
C VAL A 60 -8.40 7.16 -3.08
N ARG A 61 -7.83 7.74 -2.02
CA ARG A 61 -7.53 9.18 -1.98
C ARG A 61 -6.48 9.56 -3.02
N SER A 62 -5.43 8.76 -3.17
CA SER A 62 -4.41 8.94 -4.22
C SER A 62 -5.01 8.89 -5.63
N TYR A 63 -5.94 7.96 -5.88
CA TYR A 63 -6.68 7.92 -7.15
C TYR A 63 -7.47 9.21 -7.37
N ALA A 64 -8.21 9.70 -6.37
CA ALA A 64 -8.96 10.96 -6.47
C ALA A 64 -8.04 12.15 -6.80
N VAL A 65 -6.89 12.27 -6.11
CA VAL A 65 -5.88 13.29 -6.41
C VAL A 65 -5.34 13.15 -7.84
N SER A 66 -5.13 11.93 -8.33
CA SER A 66 -4.67 11.69 -9.71
C SER A 66 -5.68 12.17 -10.75
N ARG A 67 -6.98 12.12 -10.45
CA ARG A 67 -8.05 12.65 -11.29
C ARG A 67 -8.09 14.17 -11.25
N LEU A 68 -7.98 14.77 -10.05
CA LEU A 68 -7.94 16.22 -9.88
C LEU A 68 -6.74 16.86 -10.59
N ARG A 69 -5.59 16.20 -10.63
CA ARG A 69 -4.40 16.65 -11.39
C ARG A 69 -4.62 16.75 -12.91
N GLN A 70 -5.67 16.12 -13.44
CA GLN A 70 -6.02 16.18 -14.85
C GLN A 70 -7.06 17.28 -15.14
N ALA A 71 -7.63 17.90 -14.10
CA ALA A 71 -8.61 18.98 -14.26
C ALA A 71 -7.92 20.31 -14.61
N PRO A 72 -8.59 21.20 -15.37
CA PRO A 72 -8.10 22.56 -15.62
C PRO A 72 -7.94 23.37 -14.34
N ASP A 73 -6.98 24.30 -14.32
CA ASP A 73 -6.73 25.17 -13.16
C ASP A 73 -7.95 26.01 -12.77
N ASP A 74 -8.74 26.49 -13.74
CA ASP A 74 -9.97 27.26 -13.49
C ASP A 74 -11.02 26.43 -12.73
N ASP A 75 -11.15 25.14 -13.07
CA ASP A 75 -12.04 24.21 -12.38
C ASP A 75 -11.52 23.93 -10.96
N LEU A 76 -10.21 23.71 -10.80
CA LEU A 76 -9.60 23.52 -9.48
C LEU A 76 -9.77 24.73 -8.58
N LEU A 77 -9.67 25.93 -9.14
CA LEU A 77 -9.87 27.19 -8.42
C LEU A 77 -11.32 27.33 -7.93
N LEU A 78 -12.30 26.90 -8.74
CA LEU A 78 -13.71 26.88 -8.35
C LEU A 78 -13.96 25.99 -7.11
N TYR A 79 -13.19 24.92 -6.96
CA TYR A 79 -13.30 23.98 -5.84
C TYR A 79 -12.23 24.17 -4.75
N LEU A 80 -11.47 25.27 -4.77
CA LEU A 80 -10.32 25.48 -3.88
C LEU A 80 -10.69 25.34 -2.40
N LEU A 81 -11.82 25.93 -1.99
CA LEU A 81 -12.26 25.85 -0.60
C LEU A 81 -12.53 24.40 -0.19
N GLN A 82 -13.22 23.63 -1.05
CA GLN A 82 -13.55 22.24 -0.84
C GLN A 82 -12.28 21.38 -0.75
N LEU A 83 -11.28 21.64 -1.59
CA LEU A 83 -9.97 20.99 -1.53
C LEU A 83 -9.26 21.27 -0.21
N VAL A 84 -9.23 22.54 0.23
CA VAL A 84 -8.66 22.93 1.53
C VAL A 84 -9.39 22.25 2.69
N GLN A 85 -10.72 22.16 2.64
CA GLN A 85 -11.48 21.44 3.67
C GLN A 85 -11.20 19.93 3.65
N ALA A 86 -11.00 19.35 2.47
CA ALA A 86 -10.76 17.92 2.31
C ALA A 86 -9.45 17.45 2.96
N LEU A 87 -8.46 18.36 3.11
CA LEU A 87 -7.22 18.08 3.83
C LEU A 87 -7.45 17.70 5.29
N ARG A 88 -8.54 18.18 5.91
CA ARG A 88 -8.87 17.87 7.30
C ARG A 88 -9.21 16.39 7.53
N TYR A 89 -9.49 15.65 6.46
CA TYR A 89 -9.81 14.22 6.51
C TYR A 89 -8.60 13.33 6.19
N GLU A 90 -7.41 13.91 5.99
CA GLU A 90 -6.21 13.12 5.75
C GLU A 90 -5.73 12.40 7.02
N ARG A 91 -5.45 11.11 6.86
CA ARG A 91 -4.94 10.21 7.89
C ARG A 91 -3.41 10.16 7.81
N HIS A 92 -2.75 11.17 8.39
CA HIS A 92 -1.29 11.29 8.37
C HIS A 92 -0.57 10.08 8.99
N ASP A 93 -1.23 9.39 9.92
CA ASP A 93 -0.77 8.14 10.53
C ASP A 93 -0.57 7.02 9.49
N LEU A 94 -1.50 6.89 8.54
CA LEU A 94 -1.45 5.85 7.51
C LEU A 94 -0.46 6.19 6.40
N ILE A 95 -0.33 7.48 6.07
CA ILE A 95 0.63 7.95 5.06
C ILE A 95 2.07 7.65 5.49
N ASN A 96 2.39 7.91 6.77
CA ASN A 96 3.73 7.65 7.29
C ASN A 96 4.04 6.14 7.37
N ALA A 97 3.04 5.29 7.65
CA ALA A 97 3.22 3.84 7.68
C ALA A 97 3.54 3.25 6.30
N GLU A 98 2.85 3.70 5.23
CA GLU A 98 3.11 3.25 3.85
C GLU A 98 4.52 3.68 3.38
N VAL A 99 4.97 4.89 3.77
CA VAL A 99 6.34 5.34 3.51
C VAL A 99 7.36 4.47 4.25
N VAL A 100 7.14 4.17 5.53
CA VAL A 100 8.06 3.31 6.29
C VAL A 100 8.14 1.92 5.68
N GLU A 101 7.02 1.32 5.28
CA GLU A 101 6.97 0.01 4.61
C GLU A 101 7.76 0.02 3.27
N SER A 102 7.60 1.09 2.47
CA SER A 102 8.37 1.25 1.24
C SER A 102 9.87 1.44 1.46
N VAL A 103 10.27 2.11 2.55
CA VAL A 103 11.69 2.34 2.89
C VAL A 103 12.33 1.07 3.46
N VAL A 104 11.60 0.26 4.24
CA VAL A 104 12.17 -1.00 4.77
C VAL A 104 12.40 -2.03 3.67
N ASP A 105 11.56 -2.09 2.63
CA ASP A 105 11.81 -2.95 1.46
C ASP A 105 13.08 -2.54 0.70
N GLU A 106 13.32 -1.23 0.55
CA GLU A 106 14.52 -0.70 -0.11
C GLU A 106 15.80 -0.93 0.72
N GLN A 107 15.70 -0.89 2.06
CA GLN A 107 16.81 -1.18 2.97
C GLN A 107 17.07 -2.69 3.16
N MET A 108 16.04 -3.54 3.03
CA MET A 108 16.18 -5.01 3.12
C MET A 108 16.82 -5.61 1.86
N SER A 109 16.69 -4.97 0.70
CA SER A 109 17.43 -5.39 -0.51
C SER A 109 18.89 -4.91 -0.54
N SER A 110 19.25 -3.87 0.23
CA SER A 110 20.60 -3.28 0.21
C SER A 110 21.54 -3.81 1.30
N ASN A 111 21.01 -4.43 2.36
CA ASN A 111 21.81 -4.86 3.50
C ASN A 111 21.98 -6.38 3.49
N GLY A 112 23.09 -6.86 2.91
CA GLY A 112 23.63 -8.22 3.03
C GLY A 112 24.05 -8.61 4.47
N VAL A 113 23.34 -8.08 5.46
CA VAL A 113 23.58 -8.24 6.89
C VAL A 113 23.27 -9.68 7.33
N TYR A 114 22.33 -10.38 6.67
CA TYR A 114 22.05 -11.78 6.97
C TYR A 114 23.22 -12.72 6.61
N GLU A 115 23.93 -12.46 5.49
CA GLU A 115 25.04 -13.30 5.03
C GLU A 115 26.27 -13.12 5.94
N ASN A 116 26.52 -11.90 6.40
CA ASN A 116 27.58 -11.59 7.35
C ASN A 116 27.29 -12.12 8.77
N PHE A 117 26.03 -12.06 9.22
CA PHE A 117 25.61 -12.63 10.50
C PHE A 117 25.70 -14.16 10.51
N ALA A 118 25.24 -14.82 9.43
CA ALA A 118 25.31 -16.27 9.32
C ALA A 118 26.76 -16.77 9.27
N ASN A 119 27.66 -16.06 8.56
CA ASN A 119 29.09 -16.35 8.58
C ASN A 119 29.74 -16.11 9.96
N ALA A 120 29.27 -15.11 10.71
CA ALA A 120 29.80 -14.81 12.04
C ALA A 120 29.36 -15.84 13.11
N MET A 121 28.14 -16.40 13.01
CA MET A 121 27.69 -17.50 13.88
C MET A 121 28.22 -18.88 13.48
N GLY A 122 28.68 -19.05 12.23
CA GLY A 122 29.19 -20.31 11.69
C GLY A 122 30.66 -20.62 12.01
N GLN A 123 31.38 -19.75 12.73
CA GLN A 123 32.80 -19.93 13.06
C GLN A 123 33.05 -19.87 14.58
N SER A 124 32.40 -20.76 15.33
CA SER A 124 32.87 -21.08 16.68
C SER A 124 32.39 -22.47 17.11
N GLU A 125 32.81 -23.50 16.39
CA GLU A 125 32.85 -24.86 16.93
C GLU A 125 33.75 -25.73 16.05
N SER A 126 35.02 -25.89 16.45
CA SER A 126 35.85 -27.10 16.32
C SER A 126 37.34 -26.77 16.40
N GLN A 127 37.83 -26.51 17.62
CA GLN A 127 39.22 -26.81 17.96
C GLN A 127 39.27 -27.23 19.42
N SER A 128 39.07 -28.53 19.65
CA SER A 128 39.73 -29.35 20.69
C SER A 128 38.90 -30.60 20.92
N ASN A 129 39.37 -31.74 20.42
CA ASN A 129 39.28 -33.04 21.09
C ASN A 129 40.22 -33.99 20.35
N ASP A 130 41.47 -33.90 20.76
CA ASP A 130 42.55 -34.75 20.28
C ASP A 130 42.46 -36.14 20.93
N LEU A 131 42.56 -37.16 20.07
CA LEU A 131 43.06 -38.51 20.29
C LEU A 131 42.27 -39.50 21.17
N THR A 132 41.51 -40.30 20.45
CA THR A 132 41.03 -41.65 20.77
C THR A 132 42.15 -42.63 21.17
N LYS A 133 41.90 -43.32 22.29
CA LYS A 133 42.04 -44.78 22.48
C LYS A 133 43.34 -45.47 22.00
N SER A 134 44.18 -45.78 23.00
CA SER A 134 45.09 -46.92 23.04
C SER A 134 44.53 -48.17 22.32
N SER A 135 45.28 -48.66 21.34
CA SER A 135 45.19 -50.01 20.79
C SER A 135 46.44 -50.78 21.21
N ILE A 136 46.24 -51.89 21.92
CA ILE A 136 47.27 -52.87 22.28
C ILE A 136 47.28 -53.94 21.17
N PRO A 137 48.44 -54.33 20.60
CA PRO A 137 48.58 -55.58 19.85
C PRO A 137 49.26 -56.68 20.68
N GLU A 138 49.19 -57.91 20.15
CA GLU A 138 49.68 -59.22 20.67
C GLU A 138 51.00 -59.22 21.46
#